data_AF-A0A9P7DQ10-F1
#
_entry.id   AF-A0A9P7DQ10-F1
#
_cell.length_a   1.000
_cell.length_b   1.000
_cell.length_c   1.000
_cell.angle_alpha   90.00
_cell.angle_beta   90.00
_cell.angle_gamma   90.00
#
_symmetry.space_group_name_H-M   'P 1'
#
loop_
_entity.id
_entity.type
_entity.pdbx_description
1 polymer ?
#
loop_
_entity_poly.entity_id
_entity_poly.type
_entity_poly.pdbx_seq_one_letter_code
_entity_poly.pdbx_strand_id
1 'polypeptide(L)'
;MGNVSPWCQFGCECLETPHHLFAKCRRFAETRIKSSQEVVDTTSMLLCEAKTTIRTTDVYLHSARRLFVDDASVWPLRETRYYLGTVPAIEPPDQITTVLATKIAHVWHVASIRLVG
;
A
#
# COMPACT_ATOMS: atom_id res chain seq x y z
N MET A 1 -14.28 3.77 27.40
CA MET A 1 -14.93 2.56 26.87
C MET A 1 -15.28 2.87 25.42
N GLY A 2 -14.52 2.33 24.47
CA GLY A 2 -14.66 2.66 23.05
C GLY A 2 -15.84 1.90 22.44
N ASN A 3 -16.64 2.61 21.64
CA ASN A 3 -17.78 2.07 20.92
C ASN A 3 -17.28 1.07 19.85
N VAL A 4 -17.19 -0.22 20.20
CA VAL A 4 -16.78 -1.26 19.24
C VAL A 4 -18.01 -1.63 18.42
N SER A 5 -18.40 -0.73 17.51
CA SER A 5 -19.40 -1.07 16.49
C SER A 5 -18.89 -2.31 15.74
N PRO A 6 -19.65 -3.41 15.67
CA PRO A 6 -19.25 -4.57 14.89
C PRO A 6 -19.28 -4.29 13.37
N TRP A 7 -19.71 -3.09 12.98
CA TRP A 7 -20.02 -2.70 11.62
C TRP A 7 -19.13 -1.54 11.22
N CYS A 8 -18.69 -1.59 9.97
CA CYS A 8 -18.02 -0.47 9.33
C CYS A 8 -19.01 0.66 9.06
N GLN A 9 -18.57 1.91 9.21
CA GLN A 9 -19.41 3.09 8.97
C GLN A 9 -19.95 3.15 7.53
N PHE A 10 -19.35 2.41 6.60
CA PHE A 10 -19.76 2.29 5.21
C PHE A 10 -20.73 1.12 4.93
N GLY A 11 -21.28 0.49 5.98
CA GLY A 11 -22.32 -0.54 5.86
C GLY A 11 -21.81 -1.95 5.61
N CYS A 12 -20.55 -2.25 5.94
CA CYS A 12 -20.05 -3.63 5.93
C CYS A 12 -20.30 -4.32 7.28
N GLU A 13 -20.69 -5.60 7.24
CA GLU A 13 -20.91 -6.47 8.41
C GLU A 13 -19.59 -6.97 9.03
N CYS A 14 -18.63 -6.08 9.20
CA CYS A 14 -17.36 -6.40 9.84
C CYS A 14 -16.76 -5.16 10.49
N LEU A 15 -15.87 -5.39 11.46
CA LEU A 15 -15.20 -4.33 12.20
C LEU A 15 -14.45 -3.39 11.26
N GLU A 16 -14.64 -2.09 11.48
CA GLU A 16 -13.84 -1.07 10.82
C GLU A 16 -12.39 -1.15 11.29
N THR A 17 -11.54 -1.72 10.44
CA THR A 17 -10.10 -1.82 10.65
C THR A 17 -9.39 -1.27 9.44
N PRO A 18 -8.12 -0.83 9.56
CA PRO A 18 -7.33 -0.47 8.39
C PRO A 18 -7.29 -1.61 7.35
N HIS A 19 -7.12 -2.86 7.79
CA HIS A 19 -7.20 -4.01 6.88
C HIS A 19 -8.53 -4.06 6.12
N HIS A 20 -9.64 -3.86 6.82
CA HIS A 20 -10.94 -3.80 6.17
C HIS A 20 -11.01 -2.67 5.14
N LEU A 21 -10.73 -1.42 5.52
CA LEU A 21 -10.87 -0.26 4.65
C LEU A 21 -10.02 -0.39 3.38
N PHE A 22 -8.77 -0.82 3.55
CA PHE A 22 -7.77 -0.79 2.49
C PHE A 22 -7.64 -2.09 1.67
N ALA A 23 -8.21 -3.22 2.11
CA ALA A 23 -8.15 -4.48 1.35
C ALA A 23 -9.52 -5.09 1.03
N LYS A 24 -10.56 -4.83 1.85
CA LYS A 24 -11.82 -5.59 1.81
C LYS A 24 -13.08 -4.76 1.57
N CYS A 25 -13.11 -3.52 2.06
CA CYS A 25 -14.32 -2.71 2.15
C CYS A 25 -14.91 -2.48 0.78
N ARG A 26 -16.18 -2.85 0.57
CA ARG A 26 -16.82 -2.77 -0.75
C ARG A 26 -16.91 -1.33 -1.25
N ARG A 27 -17.09 -0.38 -0.33
CA ARG A 27 -17.16 1.07 -0.63
C ARG A 27 -15.93 1.60 -1.36
N PHE A 28 -14.76 1.04 -1.07
CA PHE A 28 -13.47 1.46 -1.63
C PHE A 28 -12.95 0.52 -2.72
N ALA A 29 -13.75 -0.43 -3.21
CA ALA A 29 -13.30 -1.41 -4.19
C ALA A 29 -12.76 -0.75 -5.48
N GLU A 30 -13.52 0.20 -6.05
CA GLU A 30 -13.09 0.93 -7.24
C GLU A 30 -11.88 1.83 -6.97
N THR A 31 -11.87 2.51 -5.81
CA THR A 31 -10.75 3.37 -5.40
C THR A 31 -9.48 2.54 -5.24
N ARG A 32 -9.54 1.34 -4.65
CA ARG A 32 -8.40 0.41 -4.55
C ARG A 32 -7.83 0.06 -5.90
N ILE A 33 -8.67 -0.24 -6.90
CA ILE A 33 -8.20 -0.56 -8.25
C ILE A 33 -7.45 0.63 -8.83
N LYS A 34 -8.04 1.84 -8.75
CA LYS A 34 -7.41 3.07 -9.26
C LYS A 34 -6.10 3.39 -8.55
N SER A 35 -6.10 3.39 -7.22
CA SER A 35 -4.92 3.66 -6.40
C SER A 35 -3.83 2.60 -6.60
N SER A 36 -4.20 1.32 -6.76
CA SER A 36 -3.24 0.26 -7.07
C SER A 36 -2.57 0.49 -8.42
N GLN A 37 -3.34 0.90 -9.43
CA GLN A 37 -2.81 1.20 -10.76
C GLN A 37 -1.87 2.41 -10.71
N GLU A 38 -2.29 3.50 -10.06
CA GLU A 38 -1.48 4.71 -9.89
C GLU A 38 -0.14 4.41 -9.19
N VAL A 39 -0.18 3.62 -8.12
CA VAL A 39 1.03 3.21 -7.39
C VAL A 39 1.97 2.40 -8.27
N VAL A 40 1.45 1.42 -9.03
CA VAL A 40 2.25 0.58 -9.91
C VAL A 40 2.89 1.40 -11.03
N ASP A 41 2.10 2.27 -11.69
CA ASP A 41 2.57 3.07 -12.82
C ASP A 41 3.65 4.07 -12.37
N THR A 42 3.38 4.80 -11.28
CA THR A 42 4.33 5.79 -10.75
C THR A 42 5.59 5.13 -10.21
N THR A 43 5.47 3.99 -9.53
CA THR A 43 6.63 3.22 -9.05
C THR A 43 7.47 2.70 -10.22
N SER A 44 6.84 2.16 -11.26
CA SER A 44 7.50 1.69 -12.47
C SER A 44 8.28 2.81 -13.16
N MET A 45 7.65 3.98 -13.32
CA MET A 45 8.29 5.17 -13.89
C MET A 45 9.53 5.57 -13.10
N LEU A 46 9.43 5.71 -11.77
CA LEU A 46 10.55 6.09 -10.91
C LEU A 46 11.73 5.09 -10.98
N LEU A 47 11.43 3.80 -11.04
CA LEU A 47 12.42 2.73 -11.14
C LEU A 47 13.12 2.70 -12.51
N CYS A 48 12.36 2.99 -13.58
CA CYS A 48 12.87 3.11 -14.94
C CYS A 48 13.79 4.32 -15.11
N GLU A 49 13.37 5.49 -14.61
CA GLU A 49 14.18 6.72 -14.61
C GLU A 49 15.50 6.54 -13.86
N ALA A 50 15.47 5.82 -12.73
CA ALA A 50 16.64 5.51 -11.94
C ALA A 50 17.51 4.37 -12.53
N LYS A 51 17.11 3.78 -13.67
CA LYS A 51 17.81 2.67 -14.35
C LYS A 51 18.13 1.51 -13.41
N THR A 52 17.17 1.18 -12.55
CA THR A 52 17.32 0.07 -11.59
C THR A 52 17.39 -1.28 -12.30
N THR A 53 18.01 -2.27 -11.65
CA THR A 53 18.08 -3.62 -12.21
C THR A 53 16.70 -4.28 -12.26
N ILE A 54 16.52 -5.21 -13.20
CA ILE A 54 15.26 -5.98 -13.36
C ILE A 54 14.82 -6.60 -12.05
N ARG A 55 15.76 -7.21 -11.30
CA ARG A 55 15.48 -7.81 -9.99
C ARG A 55 14.90 -6.81 -8.99
N THR A 56 15.49 -5.61 -8.89
CA THR A 56 15.00 -4.57 -7.99
C THR A 56 13.63 -4.08 -8.44
N THR A 57 13.45 -3.85 -9.74
CA THR A 57 12.17 -3.44 -10.30
C THR A 57 11.06 -4.44 -9.96
N ASP A 58 11.33 -5.74 -10.15
CA ASP A 58 10.35 -6.80 -9.88
C ASP A 58 9.95 -6.86 -8.41
N VAL A 59 10.89 -6.70 -7.47
CA VAL A 59 10.59 -6.70 -6.02
C VAL A 59 9.66 -5.55 -5.64
N TYR A 60 9.95 -4.35 -6.14
CA TYR A 60 9.14 -3.16 -5.84
C TYR A 60 7.77 -3.22 -6.50
N LEU A 61 7.70 -3.64 -7.77
CA LEU A 61 6.43 -3.79 -8.47
C LEU A 61 5.57 -4.94 -7.90
N HIS A 62 6.19 -6.02 -7.43
CA HIS A 62 5.49 -7.09 -6.74
C HIS A 62 4.79 -6.56 -5.47
N SER A 63 5.52 -5.80 -4.65
CA SER A 63 4.97 -5.17 -3.44
C SER A 63 3.88 -4.14 -3.77
N ALA A 64 4.13 -3.27 -4.76
CA ALA A 64 3.17 -2.25 -5.21
C ALA A 64 1.83 -2.84 -5.65
N ARG A 65 1.84 -3.95 -6.42
CA ARG A 65 0.63 -4.64 -6.90
C ARG A 65 -0.20 -5.26 -5.78
N ARG A 66 0.41 -5.55 -4.63
CA ARG A 66 -0.24 -6.22 -3.50
C ARG A 66 -0.62 -5.25 -2.37
N LEU A 67 -0.28 -3.96 -2.51
CA LEU A 67 -0.49 -2.94 -1.50
C LEU A 67 -1.95 -2.78 -1.07
N PHE A 68 -2.92 -3.05 -1.95
CA PHE A 68 -4.37 -2.96 -1.70
C PHE A 68 -5.13 -4.28 -1.89
N VAL A 69 -4.42 -5.40 -1.98
CA VAL A 69 -4.99 -6.74 -2.19
C VAL A 69 -4.87 -7.54 -0.91
N ASP A 70 -5.95 -8.17 -0.44
CA ASP A 70 -5.95 -9.02 0.76
C ASP A 70 -5.03 -10.26 0.62
N ASP A 71 -3.73 -10.06 0.82
CA ASP A 71 -2.69 -11.07 0.72
C ASP A 71 -1.87 -11.10 2.00
N ALA A 72 -1.94 -12.21 2.73
CA ALA A 72 -1.25 -12.39 4.00
C ALA A 72 0.28 -12.32 3.90
N SER A 73 0.87 -12.43 2.70
CA SER A 73 2.31 -12.28 2.48
C SER A 73 2.78 -10.83 2.45
N VAL A 74 1.85 -9.88 2.25
CA VAL A 74 2.14 -8.43 2.16
C VAL A 74 1.43 -7.66 3.27
N TRP A 75 0.25 -8.11 3.68
CA TRP A 75 -0.53 -7.54 4.76
C TRP A 75 -0.06 -8.09 6.10
N PRO A 76 0.56 -7.26 6.95
CA PRO A 76 0.84 -7.68 8.30
C PRO A 76 -0.48 -7.69 9.05
N LEU A 77 -0.93 -8.88 9.45
CA LEU A 77 -2.14 -9.10 10.23
C LEU A 77 -2.17 -8.32 11.57
N ARG A 78 -1.08 -7.62 11.95
CA ARG A 78 -0.91 -6.95 13.25
C ARG A 78 -0.12 -5.63 13.25
N GLU A 79 0.45 -5.18 12.12
CA GLU A 79 1.17 -3.90 12.10
C GLU A 79 0.34 -2.80 11.47
N THR A 80 -0.35 -2.06 12.32
CA THR A 80 -1.10 -0.84 11.98
C THR A 80 -0.19 0.27 11.44
N ARG A 81 1.12 0.17 11.65
CA ARG A 81 2.11 1.20 11.29
C ARG A 81 2.19 1.42 9.78
N TYR A 82 1.98 0.38 8.98
CA TYR A 82 2.04 0.47 7.52
C TYR A 82 1.05 1.51 6.95
N TYR A 83 -0.14 1.61 7.56
CA TYR A 83 -1.19 2.57 7.19
C TYR A 83 -0.99 3.97 7.77
N LEU A 84 -0.08 4.12 8.74
CA LEU A 84 0.34 5.41 9.30
C LEU A 84 1.53 6.01 8.53
N GLY A 85 1.84 5.48 7.34
CA GLY A 85 2.93 5.99 6.50
C GLY A 85 4.30 5.43 6.80
N THR A 86 4.39 4.31 7.54
CA THR A 86 5.64 3.56 7.57
C THR A 86 5.69 2.59 6.41
N VAL A 87 6.68 2.79 5.56
CA VAL A 87 6.92 1.96 4.39
C VAL A 87 7.50 0.64 4.90
N PRO A 88 7.13 -0.54 4.33
CA PRO A 88 7.87 -1.75 4.61
C PRO A 88 9.36 -1.45 4.50
N ALA A 89 10.16 -1.91 5.46
CA ALA A 89 11.58 -1.97 5.29
C ALA A 89 11.85 -2.95 4.14
N ILE A 90 11.75 -2.45 2.91
CA ILE A 90 12.27 -3.13 1.74
C ILE A 90 13.77 -2.99 1.96
N GLU A 91 14.40 -4.03 2.48
CA GLU A 91 15.85 -4.10 2.57
C GLU A 91 16.37 -3.70 1.19
N PRO A 92 17.06 -2.54 1.07
CA PRO A 92 17.43 -2.05 -0.24
C PRO A 92 18.35 -3.11 -0.84
N PRO A 93 17.98 -3.75 -1.98
CA PRO A 93 18.88 -4.67 -2.63
C PRO A 93 20.03 -3.85 -3.24
N ASP A 94 21.07 -3.54 -2.45
CA ASP A 94 22.39 -2.93 -2.74
C ASP A 94 22.48 -1.74 -3.73
N GLN A 95 21.41 -1.29 -4.38
CA GLN A 95 21.48 -0.54 -5.64
C GLN A 95 20.51 0.63 -5.75
N ILE A 96 19.70 0.89 -4.73
CA ILE A 96 18.76 2.00 -4.73
C ILE A 96 19.13 3.04 -3.70
N THR A 97 19.17 4.28 -4.16
CA THR A 97 19.50 5.42 -3.31
C THR A 97 18.39 5.68 -2.31
N THR A 98 18.75 6.19 -1.14
CA THR A 98 17.78 6.61 -0.11
C THR A 98 16.76 7.60 -0.67
N VAL A 99 17.17 8.45 -1.61
CA VAL A 99 16.27 9.41 -2.28
C VAL A 99 15.19 8.70 -3.08
N LEU A 100 15.55 7.70 -3.88
CA LEU A 100 14.57 6.94 -4.67
C LEU A 100 13.64 6.13 -3.77
N ALA A 101 14.17 5.47 -2.75
CA ALA A 101 13.39 4.74 -1.77
C ALA A 101 12.35 5.67 -1.09
N THR A 102 12.76 6.87 -0.68
CA THR A 102 11.87 7.89 -0.10
C THR A 102 10.81 8.38 -1.09
N LYS A 103 11.13 8.53 -2.37
CA LYS A 103 10.14 8.90 -3.41
C LYS A 103 9.07 7.83 -3.58
N ILE A 104 9.49 6.56 -3.71
CA ILE A 104 8.57 5.42 -3.85
C ILE A 104 7.69 5.30 -2.60
N ALA A 105 8.32 5.40 -1.43
CA ALA A 105 7.63 5.44 -0.14
C ALA A 105 6.54 6.50 -0.07
N HIS A 106 6.87 7.73 -0.49
CA HIS A 106 5.94 8.85 -0.50
C HIS A 106 4.74 8.57 -1.42
N VAL A 107 4.96 8.02 -2.62
CA VAL A 107 3.89 7.65 -3.56
C VAL A 107 2.92 6.66 -2.91
N TRP A 108 3.45 5.61 -2.29
CA TRP A 108 2.62 4.57 -1.66
C TRP A 108 1.82 5.13 -0.48
N HIS A 109 2.44 5.99 0.31
CA HIS A 109 1.80 6.67 1.42
C HIS A 109 0.65 7.59 0.96
N VAL A 110 0.90 8.45 -0.03
CA VAL A 110 -0.10 9.37 -0.58
C VAL A 110 -1.28 8.61 -1.19
N ALA A 111 -1.02 7.55 -1.94
CA ALA A 111 -2.07 6.71 -2.50
C ALA A 111 -2.93 6.04 -1.41
N SER A 112 -2.30 5.65 -0.31
CA SER A 112 -3.00 5.09 0.86
C SER A 112 -3.90 6.14 1.52
N ILE A 113 -3.40 7.34 1.80
CA ILE A 113 -4.22 8.42 2.38
C ILE A 113 -5.44 8.70 1.47
N ARG A 114 -5.21 8.92 0.18
CA ARG A 114 -6.27 9.22 -0.79
C ARG A 114 -7.33 8.12 -0.89
N LEU A 115 -6.98 6.88 -0.56
CA LEU A 115 -7.91 5.76 -0.64
C LEU A 115 -9.05 5.91 0.37
N VAL A 116 -8.73 6.36 1.58
CA VAL A 116 -9.67 6.43 2.70
C VAL A 116 -10.10 7.86 3.05
N GLY A 117 -9.44 8.89 2.51
CA GLY A 117 -9.77 10.31 2.68
C GLY A 117 -8.60 11.10 3.22
#